data_AF-A0A1H0B5J4-F1
#
_entry.id   AF-A0A1H0B5J4-F1
#
_cell.length_a   1.000
_cell.length_b   1.000
_cell.length_c   1.000
_cell.angle_alpha   90.00
_cell.angle_beta   90.00
_cell.angle_gamma   90.00
#
_symmetry.space_group_name_H-M   'P 1'
#
loop_
_entity.id
_entity.type
_entity.pdbx_description
1 polymer ?
#
loop_
_entity_poly.entity_id
_entity_poly.type
_entity_poly.pdbx_seq_one_letter_code
_entity_poly.pdbx_strand_id
1 'polypeptide(L)'
;MVKQRLKQELDDMIGKDKLFNQEQKQAIFNRIESGGHSEVKSKRPFFMAGLTIAVVSIAVVLFLSEVSFAPNKGKEAEESTHPVETEESEPVQDETKEPEDTNEYTSLQLTDELDEIYQQYAQTHDEKLLEGLKPFDIFRLYHESMIQFDRRTEFELYYQEGQYFPYDEFEPFATDLAMDEVGKQNYRDFYQELLTIDQFEIEYVSDHEALIHYEEPTEGNPLSFRVVKNSNGVWKIPWIPFH
;
A
#
# COMPACT_ATOMS: atom_id res chain seq x y z
N MET A 1 -38.04 -37.70 -24.38
CA MET A 1 -38.66 -37.70 -23.04
C MET A 1 -37.91 -36.81 -22.04
N VAL A 2 -36.58 -36.89 -21.92
CA VAL A 2 -35.80 -36.09 -20.93
C VAL A 2 -35.98 -34.57 -21.08
N LYS A 3 -36.03 -34.04 -22.32
CA LYS A 3 -36.24 -32.59 -22.57
C LYS A 3 -37.58 -32.05 -22.06
N GLN A 4 -38.64 -32.85 -22.09
CA GLN A 4 -39.96 -32.41 -21.63
C GLN A 4 -40.01 -32.35 -20.11
N ARG A 5 -39.31 -33.28 -19.43
CA ARG A 5 -39.22 -33.32 -17.97
C ARG A 5 -38.45 -32.12 -17.41
N LEU A 6 -37.30 -31.79 -18.01
CA LEU A 6 -36.50 -30.63 -17.60
C LEU A 6 -37.23 -29.30 -17.80
N LYS A 7 -38.03 -29.19 -18.87
CA LYS A 7 -38.83 -27.98 -19.11
C LYS A 7 -39.91 -27.80 -18.04
N GLN A 8 -40.53 -28.91 -17.62
CA GLN A 8 -41.60 -28.89 -16.63
C GLN A 8 -41.05 -28.61 -15.22
N GLU A 9 -39.90 -29.19 -14.85
CA GLU A 9 -39.24 -28.90 -13.58
C GLU A 9 -38.75 -27.43 -13.48
N LEU A 10 -38.28 -26.84 -14.59
CA LEU A 10 -37.89 -25.44 -14.63
C LEU A 10 -39.09 -24.49 -14.50
N ASP A 11 -40.21 -24.82 -15.17
CA ASP A 11 -41.44 -24.03 -15.10
C ASP A 11 -42.11 -24.12 -13.71
N ASP A 12 -41.93 -25.24 -12.98
CA ASP A 12 -42.44 -25.42 -11.62
C ASP A 12 -41.55 -24.75 -10.54
N MET A 13 -40.24 -24.64 -10.78
CA MET A 13 -39.30 -23.95 -9.86
C MET A 13 -39.42 -22.41 -9.94
N ILE A 14 -39.87 -21.87 -11.07
CA ILE A 14 -40.10 -20.44 -11.24
C ILE A 14 -41.55 -20.17 -10.85
N GLY A 15 -41.77 -19.93 -9.56
CA GLY A 15 -43.09 -19.65 -8.97
C GLY A 15 -43.91 -18.62 -9.76
N LYS A 16 -45.23 -18.65 -9.58
CA LYS A 16 -46.26 -17.89 -10.35
C LYS A 16 -46.07 -16.36 -10.43
N ASP A 17 -45.10 -15.80 -9.72
CA ASP A 17 -44.66 -14.42 -9.87
C ASP A 17 -43.61 -14.33 -10.99
N LYS A 18 -44.13 -14.09 -12.21
CA LYS A 18 -43.36 -14.02 -13.46
C LYS A 18 -42.36 -12.85 -13.42
N LEU A 19 -41.16 -13.10 -12.91
CA LEU A 19 -40.02 -12.17 -12.93
C LEU A 19 -39.50 -11.86 -14.35
N PHE A 20 -39.85 -12.68 -15.36
CA PHE A 20 -39.48 -12.42 -16.75
C PHE A 20 -40.61 -12.76 -17.71
N ASN A 21 -40.96 -11.82 -18.60
CA ASN A 21 -41.93 -12.06 -19.65
C ASN A 21 -41.32 -12.96 -20.77
N GLN A 22 -42.15 -13.56 -21.62
CA GLN A 22 -41.68 -14.45 -22.69
C GLN A 22 -40.74 -13.76 -23.67
N GLU A 23 -40.93 -12.46 -23.89
CA GLU A 23 -40.10 -11.65 -24.78
C GLU A 23 -38.66 -11.50 -24.24
N GLN A 24 -38.52 -11.24 -22.94
CA GLN A 24 -37.24 -11.18 -22.22
C GLN A 24 -36.53 -12.53 -22.23
N LYS A 25 -37.28 -13.64 -22.05
CA LYS A 25 -36.71 -14.99 -22.16
C LYS A 25 -36.16 -15.24 -23.57
N GLN A 26 -36.92 -14.86 -24.61
CA GLN A 26 -36.49 -15.01 -26.00
C GLN A 26 -35.27 -14.13 -26.33
N ALA A 27 -35.22 -12.91 -25.79
CA ALA A 27 -34.10 -11.99 -25.96
C ALA A 27 -32.80 -12.51 -25.33
N ILE A 28 -32.88 -13.09 -24.12
CA ILE A 28 -31.73 -13.72 -23.45
C ILE A 28 -31.27 -14.95 -24.24
N PHE A 29 -32.21 -15.78 -24.72
CA PHE A 29 -31.88 -16.97 -25.49
C PHE A 29 -31.17 -16.62 -26.81
N ASN A 30 -31.69 -15.64 -27.54
CA ASN A 30 -31.07 -15.15 -28.77
C ASN A 30 -29.68 -14.56 -28.50
N ARG A 31 -29.49 -13.84 -27.38
CA ARG A 31 -28.18 -13.26 -27.01
C ARG A 31 -27.14 -14.34 -26.70
N ILE A 32 -27.55 -15.47 -26.12
CA ILE A 32 -26.67 -16.62 -25.87
C ILE A 32 -26.35 -17.35 -27.18
N GLU A 33 -27.35 -17.59 -28.04
CA GLU A 33 -27.12 -18.23 -29.35
C GLU A 33 -26.32 -17.34 -30.32
N SER A 34 -26.42 -16.02 -30.21
CA SER A 34 -25.78 -15.07 -31.14
C SER A 34 -24.47 -14.46 -30.63
N GLY A 35 -23.95 -14.84 -29.46
CA GLY A 35 -22.94 -14.01 -28.77
C GLY A 35 -21.88 -14.71 -27.91
N GLY A 36 -21.76 -16.04 -27.95
CA GLY A 36 -20.69 -16.76 -27.26
C GLY A 36 -19.47 -17.02 -28.14
N HIS A 37 -18.74 -15.97 -28.55
CA HIS A 37 -17.32 -15.95 -28.97
C HIS A 37 -17.00 -14.59 -29.61
N SER A 38 -16.86 -13.53 -28.81
CA SER A 38 -16.07 -12.38 -29.24
C SER A 38 -14.62 -12.60 -28.82
N GLU A 39 -13.83 -13.23 -29.70
CA GLU A 39 -12.38 -13.06 -29.70
C GLU A 39 -12.08 -11.55 -29.76
N VAL A 40 -11.63 -10.97 -28.66
CA VAL A 40 -11.02 -9.63 -28.70
C VAL A 40 -9.63 -9.78 -29.32
N LYS A 41 -9.56 -9.79 -30.65
CA LYS A 41 -8.32 -9.53 -31.39
C LYS A 41 -7.97 -8.06 -31.22
N SER A 42 -7.20 -7.73 -30.18
CA SER A 42 -6.58 -6.42 -30.06
C SER A 42 -5.55 -6.27 -31.19
N LYS A 43 -5.89 -5.46 -32.18
CA LYS A 43 -4.97 -5.02 -33.22
C LYS A 43 -3.99 -4.04 -32.57
N ARG A 44 -2.76 -4.49 -32.32
CA ARG A 44 -1.62 -3.59 -32.04
C ARG A 44 -1.35 -2.75 -33.28
N PRO A 45 -1.35 -1.40 -33.23
CA PRO A 45 -0.70 -0.62 -34.27
C PRO A 45 0.81 -0.60 -34.01
N PHE A 46 1.56 -1.15 -34.97
CA PHE A 46 2.98 -0.90 -35.15
C PHE A 46 3.20 0.60 -35.39
N PHE A 47 3.87 1.29 -34.46
CA PHE A 47 4.57 2.54 -34.76
C PHE A 47 6.02 2.39 -34.34
N MET A 48 6.84 2.01 -35.32
CA MET A 48 8.28 2.19 -35.32
C MET A 48 8.58 3.52 -36.00
N ALA A 49 9.26 4.43 -35.29
CA ALA A 49 10.41 5.24 -35.75
C ALA A 49 10.47 6.57 -34.99
N GLY A 50 11.63 6.87 -34.40
CA GLY A 50 12.04 8.25 -34.13
C GLY A 50 12.78 8.51 -32.82
N LEU A 51 14.07 8.17 -32.78
CA LEU A 51 15.06 8.70 -31.84
C LEU A 51 15.06 10.24 -31.82
N THR A 52 14.91 10.85 -30.65
CA THR A 52 15.62 12.10 -30.31
C THR A 52 16.15 12.03 -28.88
N ILE A 53 17.48 11.93 -28.82
CA ILE A 53 18.32 12.14 -27.65
C ILE A 53 18.12 13.57 -27.14
N ALA A 54 17.86 13.72 -25.84
CA ALA A 54 18.14 14.95 -25.11
C ALA A 54 18.73 14.58 -23.74
N VAL A 55 20.06 14.69 -23.68
CA VAL A 55 20.86 14.73 -22.46
C VAL A 55 20.51 16.03 -21.72
N VAL A 56 19.96 15.94 -20.52
CA VAL A 56 19.93 17.04 -19.54
C VAL A 56 20.34 16.42 -18.20
N SER A 57 21.64 16.29 -17.97
CA SER A 57 22.42 17.21 -17.13
C SER A 57 22.28 16.87 -15.64
N ILE A 58 23.21 16.01 -15.21
CA ILE A 58 23.78 15.94 -13.86
C ILE A 58 24.10 17.37 -13.39
N ALA A 59 23.31 17.93 -12.47
CA ALA A 59 23.64 19.15 -11.72
C ALA A 59 22.71 19.39 -10.51
N VAL A 60 22.48 18.38 -9.65
CA VAL A 60 21.93 18.62 -8.28
C VAL A 60 22.64 17.73 -7.24
N VAL A 61 23.94 17.48 -7.43
CA VAL A 61 24.79 16.74 -6.45
C VAL A 61 25.95 17.63 -5.94
N LEU A 62 25.82 18.97 -6.04
CA LEU A 62 26.83 19.91 -5.53
C LEU A 62 26.18 21.04 -4.75
N PHE A 63 25.43 20.71 -3.69
CA PHE A 63 24.98 21.68 -2.68
C PHE A 63 25.01 21.12 -1.25
N LEU A 64 25.90 20.17 -0.95
CA LEU A 64 26.13 19.65 0.41
C LEU A 64 27.63 19.48 0.72
N SER A 65 28.43 20.50 0.46
CA SER A 65 29.84 20.50 0.90
C SER A 65 30.32 21.88 1.36
N GLU A 66 29.50 22.60 2.13
CA GLU A 66 29.97 23.70 2.97
C GLU A 66 29.32 23.65 4.38
N VAL A 67 29.38 22.50 5.05
CA VAL A 67 29.41 22.50 6.51
C VAL A 67 30.87 22.52 6.92
N SER A 68 31.40 23.75 7.02
CA SER A 68 32.73 24.00 7.55
C SER A 68 32.79 23.58 9.01
N PHE A 69 33.51 22.48 9.28
CA PHE A 69 34.05 22.18 10.60
C PHE A 69 35.06 23.27 10.97
N ALA A 70 34.65 24.21 11.83
CA ALA A 70 35.57 25.10 12.52
C ALA A 70 36.06 24.42 13.82
N PRO A 71 37.37 24.47 14.13
CA PRO A 71 37.95 23.78 15.28
C PRO A 71 37.75 24.56 16.59
N ASN A 72 37.44 23.78 17.62
CA ASN A 72 37.40 24.13 19.04
C ASN A 72 38.71 24.75 19.54
N LYS A 73 38.63 25.96 20.12
CA LYS A 73 39.63 26.54 21.03
C LYS A 73 38.89 27.38 22.08
N GLY A 74 39.04 26.97 23.34
CA GLY A 74 38.34 27.57 24.47
C GLY A 74 38.98 28.81 25.10
N LYS A 75 38.48 29.09 26.31
CA LYS A 75 38.70 30.22 27.24
C LYS A 75 37.94 31.48 26.81
N GLU A 76 37.29 32.24 27.69
CA GLU A 76 37.50 32.46 29.12
C GLU A 76 36.20 33.00 29.77
N ALA A 77 36.17 33.01 31.09
CA ALA A 77 35.05 33.43 31.92
C ALA A 77 34.68 34.92 31.74
N GLU A 78 33.39 35.23 31.84
CA GLU A 78 32.96 36.50 32.42
C GLU A 78 31.56 36.38 33.07
N GLU A 79 31.51 36.96 34.24
CA GLU A 79 30.45 37.07 35.24
C GLU A 79 29.48 38.20 34.85
N SER A 80 28.17 38.03 35.05
CA SER A 80 27.28 39.02 35.72
C SER A 80 25.80 38.88 35.35
N THR A 81 25.00 38.66 36.41
CA THR A 81 23.66 39.21 36.71
C THR A 81 22.41 38.83 35.89
N HIS A 82 21.59 37.98 36.52
CA HIS A 82 20.12 37.90 36.42
C HIS A 82 19.41 39.20 36.85
N PRO A 83 18.20 39.49 36.32
CA PRO A 83 16.91 39.08 36.94
C PRO A 83 15.95 38.43 35.90
N VAL A 84 15.32 37.28 36.16
CA VAL A 84 14.05 37.01 36.88
C VAL A 84 12.82 37.73 36.32
N GLU A 85 12.03 37.00 35.50
CA GLU A 85 10.55 36.93 35.35
C GLU A 85 10.26 36.08 34.09
N THR A 86 9.86 34.79 34.15
CA THR A 86 8.57 34.18 34.53
C THR A 86 7.39 34.56 33.63
N GLU A 87 7.13 33.70 32.65
CA GLU A 87 5.82 33.29 32.08
C GLU A 87 6.13 32.21 31.01
N GLU A 88 6.07 30.92 31.33
CA GLU A 88 4.86 30.08 31.28
C GLU A 88 4.17 30.06 29.91
N SER A 89 4.64 29.19 29.02
CA SER A 89 3.77 28.43 28.12
C SER A 89 4.44 27.10 27.81
N GLU A 90 3.69 26.03 28.09
CA GLU A 90 4.09 24.64 28.04
C GLU A 90 4.41 24.19 26.60
N PRO A 91 5.46 23.41 26.35
CA PRO A 91 5.49 22.57 25.16
C PRO A 91 4.69 21.31 25.46
N VAL A 92 3.49 21.19 24.89
CA VAL A 92 2.82 19.90 24.76
C VAL A 92 3.62 19.11 23.74
N GLN A 93 4.66 18.41 24.22
CA GLN A 93 5.27 17.30 23.52
C GLN A 93 4.35 16.11 23.69
N ASP A 94 3.53 15.87 22.66
CA ASP A 94 2.88 14.59 22.45
C ASP A 94 3.96 13.59 22.01
N GLU A 95 4.78 13.14 22.98
CA GLU A 95 5.62 11.96 22.79
C GLU A 95 4.69 10.74 22.85
N THR A 96 4.09 10.40 21.71
CA THR A 96 3.53 9.07 21.47
C THR A 96 4.68 8.07 21.45
N LYS A 97 5.18 7.70 22.63
CA LYS A 97 6.06 6.54 22.81
C LYS A 97 5.22 5.30 22.71
N GLU A 98 5.29 4.60 21.57
CA GLU A 98 4.73 3.26 21.48
C GLU A 98 5.38 2.34 22.52
N PRO A 99 4.60 1.54 23.27
CA PRO A 99 5.15 0.58 24.20
C PRO A 99 5.92 -0.50 23.43
N GLU A 100 7.19 -0.70 23.78
CA GLU A 100 8.15 -1.46 22.96
C GLU A 100 7.84 -2.96 22.76
N ASP A 101 6.83 -3.52 23.44
CA ASP A 101 6.56 -4.97 23.42
C ASP A 101 5.06 -5.33 23.43
N THR A 102 4.20 -4.46 22.89
CA THR A 102 2.79 -4.81 22.64
C THR A 102 2.59 -5.24 21.20
N ASN A 103 1.66 -6.17 20.99
CA ASN A 103 1.12 -6.48 19.66
C ASN A 103 -0.07 -5.58 19.30
N GLU A 104 -0.35 -4.57 20.12
CA GLU A 104 -1.43 -3.62 19.95
C GLU A 104 -0.87 -2.26 19.56
N TYR A 105 -1.48 -1.64 18.55
CA TYR A 105 -1.09 -0.36 17.97
C TYR A 105 -2.33 0.51 17.76
N THR A 106 -2.16 1.82 17.82
CA THR A 106 -3.30 2.76 17.81
C THR A 106 -3.22 3.81 16.70
N SER A 107 -2.19 3.75 15.84
CA SER A 107 -2.00 4.75 14.78
C SER A 107 -1.35 4.12 13.56
N LEU A 108 -1.76 4.56 12.36
CA LEU A 108 -1.12 4.20 11.10
C LEU A 108 -0.02 5.20 10.68
N GLN A 109 0.10 6.34 11.38
CA GLN A 109 1.09 7.35 11.06
C GLN A 109 2.51 6.85 11.38
N LEU A 110 3.48 7.27 10.56
CA LEU A 110 4.89 6.99 10.84
C LEU A 110 5.35 7.81 12.05
N THR A 111 6.14 7.18 12.91
CA THR A 111 6.97 7.90 13.87
C THR A 111 8.12 8.57 13.13
N ASP A 112 8.79 9.56 13.76
CA ASP A 112 9.94 10.23 13.15
C ASP A 112 11.04 9.24 12.72
N GLU A 113 11.32 8.23 13.55
CA GLU A 113 12.29 7.17 13.23
C GLU A 113 11.86 6.34 12.02
N LEU A 114 10.58 5.96 11.95
CA LEU A 114 10.07 5.15 10.84
C LEU A 114 9.97 5.95 9.54
N ASP A 115 9.69 7.26 9.61
CA ASP A 115 9.78 8.16 8.45
C ASP A 115 11.22 8.28 7.96
N GLU A 116 12.21 8.46 8.84
CA GLU A 116 13.62 8.48 8.43
C GLU A 116 14.05 7.18 7.73
N ILE A 117 13.58 6.03 8.21
CA ILE A 117 13.79 4.73 7.56
C ILE A 117 13.10 4.70 6.20
N TYR A 118 11.84 5.14 6.12
CA TYR A 118 11.09 5.21 4.86
C TYR A 118 11.83 6.05 3.81
N GLN A 119 12.26 7.27 4.15
CA GLN A 119 12.91 8.18 3.22
C GLN A 119 14.23 7.59 2.68
N GLN A 120 15.01 6.92 3.55
CA GLN A 120 16.24 6.25 3.14
C GLN A 120 15.96 5.03 2.27
N TYR A 121 14.98 4.22 2.66
CA TYR A 121 14.58 3.03 1.91
C TYR A 121 14.02 3.39 0.53
N ALA A 122 13.18 4.41 0.42
CA ALA A 122 12.62 4.87 -0.85
C ALA A 122 13.66 5.38 -1.85
N GLN A 123 14.80 5.86 -1.35
CA GLN A 123 15.90 6.31 -2.20
C GLN A 123 16.86 5.18 -2.60
N THR A 124 17.12 4.26 -1.68
CA THR A 124 18.20 3.26 -1.81
C THR A 124 17.71 1.86 -2.14
N HIS A 125 16.51 1.54 -1.71
CA HIS A 125 15.91 0.21 -1.68
C HIS A 125 16.80 -0.85 -0.99
N ASP A 126 17.63 -0.41 -0.03
CA ASP A 126 18.47 -1.32 0.76
C ASP A 126 17.63 -2.05 1.80
N GLU A 127 17.40 -3.36 1.59
CA GLU A 127 16.61 -4.20 2.51
C GLU A 127 17.15 -4.22 3.94
N LYS A 128 18.44 -3.90 4.15
CA LYS A 128 19.02 -3.85 5.50
C LYS A 128 18.36 -2.81 6.38
N LEU A 129 17.80 -1.75 5.79
CA LEU A 129 17.06 -0.73 6.52
C LEU A 129 15.75 -1.26 7.12
N LEU A 130 15.26 -2.40 6.61
CA LEU A 130 14.04 -3.05 7.08
C LEU A 130 14.32 -4.18 8.09
N GLU A 131 15.59 -4.50 8.34
CA GLU A 131 15.95 -5.55 9.29
C GLU A 131 15.52 -5.17 10.72
N GLY A 132 14.82 -6.09 11.39
CA GLY A 132 14.35 -5.89 12.77
C GLY A 132 13.03 -5.12 12.89
N LEU A 133 12.52 -4.53 11.81
CA LEU A 133 11.17 -3.94 11.81
C LEU A 133 10.11 -4.99 12.11
N LYS A 134 9.04 -4.59 12.79
CA LYS A 134 7.89 -5.47 13.09
C LYS A 134 6.96 -5.53 11.87
N PRO A 135 6.05 -6.54 11.78
CA PRO A 135 5.07 -6.60 10.69
C PRO A 135 4.27 -5.31 10.51
N PHE A 136 3.88 -4.67 11.62
CA PHE A 136 3.10 -3.44 11.60
C PHE A 136 3.89 -2.23 11.06
N ASP A 137 5.20 -2.19 11.28
CA ASP A 137 6.05 -1.16 10.69
C ASP A 137 6.10 -1.31 9.16
N ILE A 138 6.21 -2.53 8.63
CA ILE A 138 6.14 -2.77 7.18
C ILE A 138 4.78 -2.38 6.59
N PHE A 139 3.69 -2.67 7.32
CA PHE A 139 2.34 -2.25 6.94
C PHE A 139 2.21 -0.72 6.85
N ARG A 140 2.73 0.00 7.84
CA ARG A 140 2.82 1.47 7.83
C ARG A 140 3.62 1.99 6.63
N LEU A 141 4.83 1.47 6.41
CA LEU A 141 5.69 1.86 5.28
C LEU A 141 5.01 1.63 3.91
N TYR A 142 4.26 0.55 3.78
CA TYR A 142 3.51 0.25 2.56
C TYR A 142 2.38 1.24 2.30
N HIS A 143 1.58 1.53 3.32
CA HIS A 143 0.53 2.54 3.18
C HIS A 143 1.11 3.93 2.88
N GLU A 144 2.28 4.25 3.43
CA GLU A 144 3.01 5.47 3.10
C GLU A 144 3.47 5.49 1.64
N SER A 145 4.04 4.40 1.12
CA SER A 145 4.41 4.31 -0.30
C SER A 145 3.20 4.53 -1.22
N MET A 146 2.04 4.02 -0.82
CA MET A 146 0.80 4.15 -1.56
C MET A 146 0.24 5.58 -1.51
N ILE A 147 0.30 6.28 -0.37
CA ILE A 147 -0.21 7.66 -0.25
C ILE A 147 0.69 8.68 -0.97
N GLN A 148 2.00 8.41 -1.01
CA GLN A 148 2.97 9.20 -1.77
C GLN A 148 2.97 8.86 -3.28
N PHE A 149 2.26 7.79 -3.67
CA PHE A 149 2.30 7.20 -5.02
C PHE A 149 3.71 6.80 -5.46
N ASP A 150 4.55 6.42 -4.50
CA ASP A 150 5.88 5.89 -4.76
C ASP A 150 5.79 4.41 -5.14
N ARG A 151 5.51 4.18 -6.42
CA ARG A 151 5.38 2.83 -6.97
C ARG A 151 6.66 2.02 -6.87
N ARG A 152 7.83 2.66 -6.87
CA ARG A 152 9.07 1.90 -6.79
C ARG A 152 9.23 1.34 -5.39
N THR A 153 9.04 2.15 -4.36
CA THR A 153 9.07 1.67 -2.98
C THR A 153 8.00 0.62 -2.73
N GLU A 154 6.77 0.82 -3.23
CA GLU A 154 5.70 -0.18 -3.15
C GLU A 154 6.13 -1.53 -3.76
N PHE A 155 6.72 -1.50 -4.97
CA PHE A 155 7.21 -2.69 -5.66
C PHE A 155 8.25 -3.47 -4.84
N GLU A 156 9.19 -2.76 -4.22
CA GLU A 156 10.30 -3.35 -3.44
C GLU A 156 9.84 -3.90 -2.07
N LEU A 157 8.71 -3.41 -1.53
CA LEU A 157 8.08 -3.94 -0.32
C LEU A 157 7.34 -5.26 -0.55
N TYR A 158 7.00 -5.61 -1.80
CA TYR A 158 6.37 -6.90 -2.08
C TYR A 158 7.34 -8.08 -1.89
N TYR A 159 6.78 -9.22 -1.51
CA TYR A 159 7.46 -10.50 -1.43
C TYR A 159 7.61 -11.08 -2.84
N GLN A 160 8.82 -10.98 -3.40
CA GLN A 160 9.13 -11.38 -4.77
C GLN A 160 9.72 -12.80 -4.88
N GLU A 161 9.93 -13.48 -3.75
CA GLU A 161 10.50 -14.83 -3.74
C GLU A 161 9.42 -15.88 -4.08
N GLY A 162 9.46 -16.44 -5.28
CA GLY A 162 8.58 -17.56 -5.66
C GLY A 162 7.36 -17.15 -6.49
N GLN A 163 6.42 -18.08 -6.65
CA GLN A 163 5.43 -18.05 -7.75
C GLN A 163 4.22 -17.12 -7.52
N TYR A 164 4.18 -16.36 -6.42
CA TYR A 164 2.97 -15.63 -6.02
C TYR A 164 2.96 -14.16 -6.44
N PHE A 165 4.11 -13.58 -6.78
CA PHE A 165 4.19 -12.22 -7.32
C PHE A 165 4.25 -12.30 -8.86
N PRO A 166 3.35 -11.62 -9.58
CA PRO A 166 3.20 -11.83 -11.04
C PRO A 166 4.18 -11.01 -11.90
N TYR A 167 5.06 -10.21 -11.29
CA TYR A 167 5.97 -9.33 -12.00
C TYR A 167 7.43 -9.65 -11.67
N ASP A 168 8.25 -9.87 -12.70
CA ASP A 168 9.69 -10.05 -12.53
C ASP A 168 10.47 -8.71 -12.51
N GLU A 169 9.84 -7.65 -13.05
CA GLU A 169 10.44 -6.34 -13.27
C GLU A 169 9.47 -5.22 -12.86
N PHE A 170 10.00 -4.03 -12.58
CA PHE A 170 9.23 -2.89 -12.09
C PHE A 170 8.33 -2.27 -13.17
N GLU A 171 8.80 -2.15 -14.41
CA GLU A 171 8.11 -1.42 -15.47
C GLU A 171 6.72 -2.00 -15.81
N PRO A 172 6.54 -3.33 -15.93
CA PRO A 172 5.21 -3.92 -16.07
C PRO A 172 4.29 -3.62 -14.87
N PHE A 173 4.82 -3.78 -13.64
CA PHE A 173 4.08 -3.48 -12.41
C PHE A 173 3.60 -2.02 -12.39
N ALA A 174 4.50 -1.08 -12.66
CA ALA A 174 4.21 0.36 -12.63
C ALA A 174 3.18 0.76 -13.69
N THR A 175 3.16 0.06 -14.83
CA THR A 175 2.20 0.30 -15.90
C THR A 175 0.82 -0.27 -15.55
N ASP A 176 0.76 -1.51 -15.08
CA ASP A 176 -0.49 -2.23 -14.83
C ASP A 176 -1.22 -1.68 -13.59
N LEU A 177 -0.49 -1.17 -12.60
CA LEU A 177 -1.04 -0.57 -11.36
C LEU A 177 -1.01 0.96 -11.36
N ALA A 178 -0.79 1.58 -12.52
CA ALA A 178 -0.91 3.02 -12.65
C ALA A 178 -2.34 3.45 -12.27
N MET A 179 -2.45 4.24 -11.19
CA MET A 179 -3.71 4.87 -10.81
C MET A 179 -3.89 6.17 -11.59
N ASP A 180 -5.07 6.36 -12.16
CA ASP A 180 -5.50 7.68 -12.62
C ASP A 180 -5.81 8.59 -11.42
N GLU A 181 -6.06 9.88 -11.68
CA GLU A 181 -6.32 10.83 -10.60
C GLU A 181 -7.55 10.49 -9.74
N VAL A 182 -8.52 9.76 -10.30
CA VAL A 182 -9.69 9.28 -9.56
C VAL A 182 -9.28 8.16 -8.61
N GLY A 183 -8.53 7.17 -9.09
CA GLY A 183 -7.99 6.08 -8.25
C GLY A 183 -7.10 6.61 -7.14
N LYS A 184 -6.24 7.60 -7.43
CA LYS A 184 -5.43 8.27 -6.42
C LYS A 184 -6.27 8.94 -5.35
N GLN A 185 -7.33 9.66 -5.75
CA GLN A 185 -8.21 10.32 -4.79
C GLN A 185 -8.98 9.30 -3.94
N ASN A 186 -9.54 8.26 -4.55
CA ASN A 186 -10.23 7.19 -3.82
C ASN A 186 -9.32 6.55 -2.77
N TYR A 187 -8.04 6.31 -3.11
CA TYR A 187 -7.10 5.76 -2.14
C TYR A 187 -6.78 6.75 -1.00
N ARG A 188 -6.64 8.05 -1.30
CA ARG A 188 -6.46 9.07 -0.24
C ARG A 188 -7.65 9.08 0.71
N ASP A 189 -8.86 9.04 0.17
CA ASP A 189 -10.09 9.04 0.98
C ASP A 189 -10.15 7.79 1.87
N PHE A 190 -9.88 6.61 1.31
CA PHE A 190 -9.75 5.37 2.08
C PHE A 190 -8.65 5.44 3.15
N TYR A 191 -7.49 6.02 2.85
CA TYR A 191 -6.42 6.17 3.82
C TYR A 191 -6.82 7.11 4.97
N GLN A 192 -7.58 8.18 4.71
CA GLN A 192 -8.13 9.03 5.76
C GLN A 192 -9.10 8.26 6.66
N GLU A 193 -9.87 7.32 6.11
CA GLU A 193 -10.70 6.43 6.91
C GLU A 193 -9.85 5.49 7.77
N LEU A 194 -8.80 4.88 7.22
CA LEU A 194 -7.88 4.02 7.98
C LEU A 194 -7.21 4.75 9.15
N LEU A 195 -6.90 6.05 9.00
CA LEU A 195 -6.34 6.87 10.09
C LEU A 195 -7.31 7.06 11.27
N THR A 196 -8.60 6.73 11.13
CA THR A 196 -9.57 6.80 12.23
C THR A 196 -9.62 5.54 13.09
N ILE A 197 -8.95 4.46 12.66
CA ILE A 197 -8.84 3.22 13.43
C ILE A 197 -7.91 3.46 14.62
N ASP A 198 -8.40 3.17 15.81
CA ASP A 198 -7.69 3.33 17.08
C ASP A 198 -7.11 2.02 17.62
N GLN A 199 -7.36 0.89 16.96
CA GLN A 199 -6.86 -0.41 17.38
C GLN A 199 -6.47 -1.29 16.18
N PHE A 200 -5.21 -1.72 16.21
CA PHE A 200 -4.65 -2.77 15.36
C PHE A 200 -4.01 -3.84 16.25
N GLU A 201 -4.18 -5.10 15.89
CA GLU A 201 -3.58 -6.24 16.61
C GLU A 201 -2.72 -7.09 15.67
N ILE A 202 -1.49 -7.40 16.08
CA ILE A 202 -0.63 -8.35 15.36
C ILE A 202 -0.84 -9.77 15.90
N GLU A 203 -1.26 -10.69 15.04
CA GLU A 203 -1.22 -12.13 15.27
C GLU A 203 -0.05 -12.76 14.50
N TYR A 204 0.93 -13.30 15.23
CA TYR A 204 1.99 -14.11 14.62
C TYR A 204 1.50 -15.54 14.38
N VAL A 205 1.09 -15.83 13.14
CA VAL A 205 0.66 -17.18 12.71
C VAL A 205 1.84 -18.15 12.72
N SER A 206 3.04 -17.67 12.39
CA SER A 206 4.30 -18.41 12.51
C SER A 206 5.51 -17.46 12.57
N ASP A 207 6.72 -18.01 12.67
CA ASP A 207 7.96 -17.22 12.60
C ASP A 207 8.13 -16.47 11.26
N HIS A 208 7.41 -16.88 10.21
CA HIS A 208 7.53 -16.36 8.84
C HIS A 208 6.25 -15.67 8.35
N GLU A 209 5.20 -15.59 9.16
CA GLU A 209 3.90 -15.07 8.75
C GLU A 209 3.18 -14.40 9.91
N ALA A 210 2.66 -13.21 9.68
CA ALA A 210 1.85 -12.46 10.62
C ALA A 210 0.62 -11.86 9.94
N LEU A 211 -0.44 -11.68 10.71
CA LEU A 211 -1.65 -10.98 10.33
C LEU A 211 -1.79 -9.72 11.19
N ILE A 212 -2.22 -8.63 10.56
CA ILE A 212 -2.55 -7.38 11.23
C ILE A 212 -4.07 -7.24 11.14
N HIS A 213 -4.72 -7.35 12.29
CA HIS A 213 -6.17 -7.28 12.43
C HIS A 213 -6.60 -5.87 12.74
N TYR A 214 -7.66 -5.42 12.09
CA TYR A 214 -8.32 -4.15 12.37
C TYR A 214 -9.78 -4.19 11.91
N GLU A 215 -10.61 -3.29 12.43
CA GLU A 215 -11.98 -3.13 11.93
C GLU A 215 -12.01 -2.16 10.75
N GLU A 216 -12.68 -2.53 9.68
CA GLU A 216 -12.91 -1.65 8.54
C GLU A 216 -13.68 -0.39 8.98
N PRO A 217 -13.20 0.84 8.70
CA PRO A 217 -13.81 2.06 9.22
C PRO A 217 -15.27 2.25 8.80
N THR A 218 -15.62 1.82 7.59
CA THR A 218 -16.95 2.06 7.00
C THR A 218 -17.99 1.03 7.41
N GLU A 219 -17.61 -0.25 7.50
CA GLU A 219 -18.56 -1.35 7.75
C GLU A 219 -18.41 -1.99 9.14
N GLY A 220 -17.30 -1.72 9.84
CA GLY A 220 -16.96 -2.38 11.11
C GLY A 220 -16.66 -3.88 10.97
N ASN A 221 -16.43 -4.35 9.73
CA ASN A 221 -16.07 -5.74 9.50
C ASN A 221 -14.63 -5.97 9.93
N PRO A 222 -14.31 -7.11 10.56
CA PRO A 222 -12.93 -7.46 10.82
C PRO A 222 -12.20 -7.69 9.48
N LEU A 223 -11.05 -7.06 9.33
CA LEU A 223 -10.12 -7.24 8.22
C LEU A 223 -8.77 -7.70 8.76
N SER A 224 -8.09 -8.51 7.96
CA SER A 224 -6.74 -8.98 8.25
C SER A 224 -5.81 -8.67 7.08
N PHE A 225 -4.68 -8.04 7.37
CA PHE A 225 -3.61 -7.78 6.42
C PHE A 225 -2.42 -8.70 6.71
N ARG A 226 -1.98 -9.44 5.71
CA ARG A 226 -0.93 -10.44 5.81
C ARG A 226 0.45 -9.87 5.47
N VAL A 227 1.44 -10.25 6.27
CA VAL A 227 2.86 -9.95 6.05
C VAL A 227 3.67 -11.24 6.21
N VAL A 228 4.68 -11.45 5.37
CA VAL A 228 5.51 -12.67 5.33
C VAL A 228 6.99 -12.36 5.35
N LYS A 229 7.83 -13.21 5.94
CA LYS A 229 9.29 -13.04 5.90
C LYS A 229 9.90 -13.63 4.63
N ASN A 230 10.83 -12.89 4.02
CA ASN A 230 11.73 -13.38 2.97
C ASN A 230 12.86 -14.25 3.53
N SER A 231 13.66 -14.82 2.62
CA SER A 231 14.79 -15.68 2.97
C SER A 231 15.88 -14.97 3.80
N ASN A 232 15.91 -13.63 3.77
CA ASN A 232 16.80 -12.80 4.59
C ASN A 232 16.20 -12.50 5.99
N GLY A 233 14.98 -12.96 6.29
CA GLY A 233 14.30 -12.70 7.55
C GLY A 233 13.61 -11.32 7.63
N VAL A 234 13.54 -10.59 6.52
CA VAL A 234 12.87 -9.29 6.42
C VAL A 234 11.39 -9.50 6.09
N TRP A 235 10.51 -8.80 6.80
CA TRP A 235 9.06 -8.81 6.54
C TRP A 235 8.74 -8.08 5.22
N LYS A 236 7.82 -8.67 4.44
CA LYS A 236 7.41 -8.25 3.10
C LYS A 236 5.92 -8.51 2.88
N ILE A 237 5.35 -7.87 1.87
CA ILE A 237 3.92 -7.92 1.59
C ILE A 237 3.64 -8.92 0.47
N PRO A 238 2.79 -9.93 0.66
CA PRO A 238 2.41 -10.80 -0.46
C PRO A 238 1.53 -10.04 -1.46
N TRP A 239 1.51 -10.47 -2.72
CA TRP A 239 0.73 -9.81 -3.79
C TRP A 239 -0.76 -9.63 -3.47
N ILE A 240 -1.33 -10.56 -2.70
CA ILE A 240 -2.70 -10.47 -2.17
C ILE A 240 -2.57 -10.49 -0.65
N PRO A 241 -2.55 -9.31 -0.01
CA PRO A 241 -2.32 -9.22 1.43
C PRO A 241 -3.59 -9.38 2.27
N PHE A 242 -4.77 -9.25 1.68
CA PHE A 242 -6.03 -9.36 2.41
C PHE A 242 -6.51 -10.82 2.47
N HIS A 243 -6.97 -11.23 3.65
CA HIS A 243 -7.54 -12.55 3.94
C HIS A 243 -9.04 -12.49 4.24
#